data_AF-A0A8B6GQW3-F1
#
_entry.id   AF-A0A8B6GQW3-F1
#
_cell.length_a   1.000
_cell.length_b   1.000
_cell.length_c   1.000
_cell.angle_alpha   90.00
_cell.angle_beta   90.00
_cell.angle_gamma   90.00
#
_symmetry.space_group_name_H-M   'P 1'
#
loop_
_entity.id
_entity.type
_entity.pdbx_description
1 polymer ?
#
loop_
_entity_poly.entity_id
_entity_poly.type
_entity_poly.pdbx_seq_one_letter_code
_entity_poly.pdbx_strand_id
1 'polypeptide(L)'
;MSMAFRELYPIVVASLLWGHLWNKKRIMFHCDNEAVVNIVNKGRSKVLDIMKLMRTLTWLSVKQNFTIQCQHIPGVKNVIADSLSRFDFQTFQKAAPAAETVPTPCPKSWQVMWN
;
A
#
# COMPACT_ATOMS: atom_id res chain seq x y z
N MET A 1 15.23 -8.01 -3.40
CA MET A 1 13.94 -7.32 -3.32
C MET A 1 14.14 -5.86 -3.74
N SER A 2 13.42 -5.37 -4.76
CA SER A 2 13.58 -3.98 -5.21
C SER A 2 12.87 -2.99 -4.27
N MET A 3 13.27 -1.72 -4.29
CA MET A 3 12.59 -0.65 -3.53
C MET A 3 11.11 -0.56 -3.91
N ALA A 4 10.79 -0.58 -5.21
CA ALA A 4 9.40 -0.54 -5.67
C ALA A 4 8.56 -1.72 -5.18
N PHE A 5 9.15 -2.90 -4.97
CA PHE A 5 8.43 -4.00 -4.34
C PHE A 5 8.09 -3.68 -2.87
N ARG A 6 9.09 -3.21 -2.10
CA ARG A 6 8.90 -2.89 -0.67
C ARG A 6 7.84 -1.82 -0.44
N GLU A 7 7.73 -0.87 -1.37
CA GLU A 7 6.76 0.22 -1.34
C GLU A 7 5.38 -0.18 -1.88
N LEU A 8 5.30 -1.07 -2.88
CA LEU A 8 4.01 -1.56 -3.37
C LEU A 8 3.36 -2.58 -2.42
N TYR A 9 4.16 -3.38 -1.72
CA TYR A 9 3.67 -4.40 -0.79
C TYR A 9 2.67 -3.87 0.26
N PRO A 10 2.95 -2.80 1.02
CA PRO A 10 2.00 -2.25 1.99
C PRO A 10 0.72 -1.72 1.34
N ILE A 11 0.76 -1.24 0.10
CA ILE A 11 -0.45 -0.84 -0.65
C ILE A 11 -1.37 -2.06 -0.89
N VAL A 12 -0.80 -3.20 -1.28
CA VAL A 12 -1.56 -4.44 -1.46
C VAL A 12 -2.10 -4.96 -0.12
N VAL A 13 -1.27 -4.93 0.95
CA VAL A 13 -1.69 -5.32 2.30
C VAL A 13 -2.85 -4.46 2.79
N ALA A 14 -2.77 -3.14 2.63
CA ALA A 14 -3.86 -2.22 2.97
C ALA A 14 -5.15 -2.56 2.21
N SER A 15 -5.02 -2.91 0.93
CA SER A 15 -6.14 -3.29 0.08
C SER A 15 -6.76 -4.63 0.46
N LEU A 16 -5.96 -5.58 0.97
CA LEU A 16 -6.46 -6.84 1.52
C LEU A 16 -7.23 -6.62 2.83
N LEU A 17 -6.66 -5.82 3.73
CA LEU A 17 -7.24 -5.57 5.05
C LEU A 17 -8.50 -4.72 4.94
N TRP A 18 -8.47 -3.63 4.18
CA TRP A 18 -9.53 -2.62 4.21
C TRP A 18 -10.29 -2.46 2.89
N GLY A 19 -9.93 -3.19 1.83
CA GLY A 19 -10.59 -3.06 0.52
C GLY A 19 -12.11 -3.29 0.56
N HIS A 20 -12.58 -4.16 1.47
CA HIS A 20 -14.02 -4.40 1.68
C HIS A 20 -14.78 -3.17 2.20
N LEU A 21 -14.10 -2.22 2.85
CA LEU A 21 -14.66 -0.94 3.32
C LEU A 21 -14.67 0.13 2.22
N TRP A 22 -14.03 -0.13 1.07
CA TRP A 22 -13.82 0.85 0.01
C TRP A 22 -14.85 0.76 -1.12
N ASN A 23 -15.93 -0.01 -0.94
CA ASN A 23 -16.96 -0.20 -1.96
C ASN A 23 -17.45 1.12 -2.56
N LYS A 24 -17.42 1.22 -3.90
CA LYS A 24 -17.78 2.37 -4.72
C LYS A 24 -16.96 3.65 -4.42
N LYS A 25 -15.81 3.53 -3.75
CA LYS A 25 -14.91 4.66 -3.47
C LYS A 25 -13.75 4.71 -4.48
N ARG A 26 -13.15 5.90 -4.56
CA ARG A 26 -11.88 6.15 -5.24
C ARG A 26 -10.81 6.31 -4.17
N ILE A 27 -9.86 5.39 -4.12
CA ILE A 27 -8.81 5.34 -3.10
C ILE A 27 -7.54 5.96 -3.67
N MET A 28 -7.02 6.96 -2.96
CA MET A 28 -5.77 7.62 -3.31
C MET A 28 -4.68 7.16 -2.34
N PHE A 29 -3.70 6.43 -2.87
CA PHE A 29 -2.49 6.08 -2.14
C PHE A 29 -1.46 7.20 -2.29
N HIS A 30 -0.84 7.58 -1.18
CA HIS A 30 0.34 8.45 -1.20
C HIS A 30 1.60 7.61 -1.05
N CYS A 31 2.56 7.83 -1.93
CA CYS A 31 3.83 7.11 -1.92
C CYS A 31 4.95 8.07 -2.32
N ASP A 32 6.11 8.00 -1.68
CA ASP A 32 7.29 8.79 -2.02
C ASP A 32 8.14 8.15 -3.13
N ASN A 33 7.79 6.93 -3.55
CA ASN A 33 8.45 6.21 -4.62
C ASN A 33 7.73 6.41 -5.96
N GLU A 34 8.30 7.28 -6.80
CA GLU A 34 7.75 7.61 -8.12
C GLU A 34 7.62 6.39 -9.06
N ALA A 35 8.46 5.36 -8.90
CA ALA A 35 8.31 4.13 -9.67
C ALA A 35 7.02 3.39 -9.29
N VAL A 36 6.68 3.33 -8.00
CA VAL A 36 5.41 2.72 -7.54
C VAL A 36 4.21 3.53 -8.01
N VAL A 37 4.28 4.86 -7.91
CA VAL A 37 3.24 5.76 -8.43
C VAL A 37 2.94 5.46 -9.90
N ASN A 38 3.99 5.36 -10.72
CA ASN A 38 3.88 5.02 -12.13
C ASN A 38 3.33 3.61 -12.37
N ILE A 39 3.76 2.62 -11.60
CA ILE A 39 3.33 1.22 -11.73
C ILE A 39 1.85 1.07 -11.41
N VAL A 40 1.38 1.67 -10.30
CA VAL A 40 -0.02 1.62 -9.88
C VAL A 40 -0.91 2.32 -10.90
N ASN A 41 -0.55 3.55 -11.32
CA ASN A 41 -1.37 4.31 -12.26
C ASN A 41 -1.41 3.71 -13.67
N LYS A 42 -0.33 3.04 -14.10
CA LYS A 42 -0.30 2.31 -15.40
C LYS A 42 -0.85 0.89 -15.30
N GLY A 43 -1.01 0.35 -14.10
CA GLY A 43 -1.41 -1.03 -13.85
C GLY A 43 -0.41 -2.10 -14.31
N ARG A 44 0.86 -1.75 -14.56
CA ARG A 44 1.85 -2.69 -15.13
C ARG A 44 3.31 -2.38 -14.77
N SER A 45 4.13 -3.44 -14.76
CA SER A 45 5.57 -3.42 -14.56
C SER A 45 6.23 -4.52 -15.42
N LYS A 46 7.51 -4.34 -15.77
CA LYS A 46 8.31 -5.39 -16.43
C LYS A 46 8.83 -6.45 -15.44
N VAL A 47 8.81 -6.15 -14.15
CA VAL A 47 9.31 -7.04 -13.09
C VAL A 47 8.20 -7.99 -12.67
N LEU A 48 8.42 -9.30 -12.83
CA LEU A 48 7.41 -10.33 -12.58
C LEU A 48 6.86 -10.30 -11.14
N ASP A 49 7.72 -10.13 -10.14
CA ASP A 49 7.28 -10.12 -8.74
C ASP A 49 6.43 -8.89 -8.40
N ILE A 50 6.71 -7.74 -9.01
CA ILE A 50 5.87 -6.54 -8.89
C ILE A 50 4.53 -6.76 -9.61
N MET A 51 4.54 -7.45 -10.76
CA MET A 51 3.31 -7.78 -11.48
C MET A 51 2.42 -8.74 -10.71
N LYS A 52 2.96 -9.65 -9.89
CA LYS A 52 2.16 -10.47 -8.97
C LYS A 52 1.39 -9.58 -7.99
N LEU A 53 2.07 -8.64 -7.33
CA LEU A 53 1.43 -7.66 -6.44
C LEU A 53 0.37 -6.82 -7.15
N MET A 54 0.65 -6.30 -8.36
CA MET A 54 -0.34 -5.54 -9.11
C MET A 54 -1.55 -6.38 -9.50
N ARG A 55 -1.39 -7.64 -9.87
CA ARG A 55 -2.53 -8.52 -10.18
C ARG A 55 -3.42 -8.71 -8.95
N THR A 56 -2.82 -8.97 -7.79
CA THR A 56 -3.57 -9.05 -6.52
C THR A 56 -4.30 -7.75 -6.23
N LEU A 57 -3.64 -6.60 -6.40
CA LEU A 57 -4.26 -5.29 -6.18
C LEU A 57 -5.45 -5.03 -7.12
N THR A 58 -5.29 -5.31 -8.42
CA THR A 58 -6.36 -5.18 -9.42
C THR A 58 -7.51 -6.14 -9.14
N TRP A 59 -7.21 -7.39 -8.74
CA TRP A 59 -8.24 -8.35 -8.39
C TRP A 59 -9.07 -7.87 -7.19
N LEU A 60 -8.42 -7.33 -6.16
CA LEU A 60 -9.12 -6.78 -4.99
C LEU A 60 -9.99 -5.58 -5.37
N SER A 61 -9.49 -4.68 -6.22
CA SER A 61 -10.25 -3.51 -6.66
C SER A 61 -11.52 -3.91 -7.40
N VAL A 62 -11.45 -4.93 -8.26
CA VAL A 62 -12.61 -5.48 -8.96
C VAL A 62 -13.55 -6.20 -7.98
N LYS A 63 -13.02 -7.13 -7.18
CA LYS A 63 -13.81 -7.97 -6.27
C LYS A 63 -14.57 -7.15 -5.23
N GLN A 64 -13.96 -6.10 -4.70
CA GLN A 64 -14.57 -5.23 -3.68
C GLN A 64 -15.19 -3.95 -4.27
N ASN A 65 -15.14 -3.80 -5.59
CA ASN A 65 -15.71 -2.69 -6.35
C ASN A 65 -15.21 -1.31 -5.88
N PHE A 66 -13.89 -1.13 -5.85
CA PHE A 66 -13.24 0.18 -5.66
C PHE A 66 -12.29 0.50 -6.80
N THR A 67 -11.91 1.76 -6.93
CA THR A 67 -10.87 2.19 -7.88
C THR A 67 -9.69 2.78 -7.13
N ILE A 68 -8.50 2.69 -7.72
CA ILE A 68 -7.27 3.13 -7.09
C ILE A 68 -6.54 4.13 -7.96
N GLN A 69 -5.88 5.07 -7.30
CA GLN A 69 -4.89 5.97 -7.88
C GLN A 69 -3.74 6.10 -6.89
N CYS A 70 -2.54 6.38 -7.40
CA CYS A 70 -1.37 6.66 -6.57
C CYS A 70 -0.86 8.06 -6.90
N GLN A 71 -0.51 8.84 -5.88
CA GLN A 71 0.06 10.17 -6.02
C GLN A 71 1.39 10.23 -5.27
N HIS A 72 2.39 10.82 -5.95
CA HIS A 72 3.67 11.07 -5.33
C HIS A 72 3.55 12.13 -4.24
N ILE A 73 4.15 11.88 -3.07
CA ILE A 73 4.36 12.88 -2.03
C ILE A 73 5.86 12.97 -1.69
N PRO A 74 6.39 14.15 -1.34
CA PRO A 74 7.76 14.25 -0.83
C PRO A 74 7.94 13.39 0.42
N GLY A 75 9.06 12.69 0.56
CA GLY A 75 9.35 11.83 1.73
C GLY A 75 9.24 12.57 3.07
N VAL A 76 9.59 13.87 3.11
CA VAL A 76 9.39 14.73 4.29
C VAL A 76 7.93 14.87 4.74
N LYS A 77 6.97 14.58 3.86
CA LYS A 77 5.53 14.53 4.16
C LYS A 77 5.03 13.11 4.43
N ASN A 78 5.85 12.08 4.18
CA ASN A 78 5.52 10.66 4.37
C ASN A 78 5.86 10.14 5.78
N VAL A 79 5.96 11.05 6.77
CA VAL A 79 6.48 10.76 8.11
C VAL A 79 5.80 9.57 8.79
N ILE A 80 4.49 9.40 8.61
CA ILE A 80 3.74 8.30 9.23
C ILE A 80 4.22 6.94 8.68
N ALA A 81 4.26 6.77 7.35
CA ALA A 81 4.68 5.51 6.74
C ALA A 81 6.20 5.28 6.91
N ASP A 82 7.01 6.33 6.81
CA ASP A 82 8.46 6.27 6.99
C ASP A 82 8.84 5.86 8.41
N SER A 83 8.19 6.43 9.43
CA SER A 83 8.45 6.07 10.82
C SER A 83 8.04 4.63 11.12
N LEU A 84 6.88 4.17 10.61
CA LEU A 84 6.46 2.77 10.72
C LEU A 84 7.44 1.80 10.03
N SER A 85 7.90 2.11 8.82
CA SER A 85 8.82 1.24 8.09
C SER A 85 10.20 1.12 8.76
N ARG A 86 10.55 2.10 9.60
CA ARG A 86 11.79 2.15 10.40
C ARG A 86 11.62 1.69 11.85
N PHE A 87 10.41 1.26 12.24
CA PHE A 87 10.07 0.91 13.63
C PHE A 87 10.24 2.07 14.63
N ASP A 88 10.15 3.31 14.16
CA ASP A 88 10.15 4.51 15.01
C ASP A 88 8.72 4.81 15.49
N PHE A 89 8.28 4.01 16.47
CA PHE A 89 6.93 4.11 17.02
C PHE A 89 6.67 5.42 17.77
N GLN A 90 7.72 6.08 18.30
CA GLN A 90 7.57 7.36 18.97
C GLN A 90 7.21 8.46 17.98
N THR A 91 7.93 8.55 16.86
CA THR A 91 7.61 9.51 15.80
C THR A 91 6.26 9.19 15.16
N PHE A 92 5.96 7.91 14.93
CA PHE A 92 4.67 7.47 14.43
C PHE A 92 3.51 7.94 15.32
N GLN A 93 3.56 7.66 16.63
CA GLN A 93 2.48 8.01 17.55
C GLN A 93 2.29 9.53 17.67
N LYS A 94 3.38 10.31 17.58
CA LYS A 94 3.31 11.78 17.53
C LYS A 94 2.65 12.27 16.23
N ALA A 95 2.98 11.65 15.09
CA ALA A 95 2.45 12.03 13.79
C ALA A 95 1.01 11.55 13.55
N ALA A 96 0.60 10.46 14.20
CA ALA A 96 -0.73 9.86 14.08
C ALA A 96 -1.30 9.53 15.48
N PRO A 97 -1.64 10.53 16.31
CA PRO A 97 -2.08 10.31 17.69
C PRO A 97 -3.41 9.55 17.78
N ALA A 98 -4.22 9.59 16.73
CA ALA A 98 -5.47 8.85 16.62
C ALA A 98 -5.31 7.39 16.12
N ALA A 99 -4.08 6.95 15.82
CA ALA A 99 -3.83 5.57 15.42
C ALA A 99 -4.13 4.60 16.57
N GLU A 100 -4.66 3.42 16.22
CA GLU A 100 -4.92 2.36 17.18
C GLU A 100 -3.61 1.91 17.85
N THR A 101 -3.67 1.69 19.17
CA THR A 101 -2.50 1.25 19.96
C THR A 101 -2.17 -0.22 19.77
N VAL A 102 -3.11 -1.00 19.22
CA VAL A 102 -2.95 -2.42 18.93
C VAL A 102 -2.77 -2.59 17.42
N PRO A 103 -1.68 -3.23 16.95
CA PRO A 103 -1.46 -3.40 15.53
C PRO A 103 -2.48 -4.38 14.93
N THR A 104 -3.01 -4.04 13.75
CA THR A 104 -3.83 -4.97 12.97
C THR A 104 -3.00 -6.18 12.55
N PRO A 105 -3.48 -7.42 12.73
CA PRO A 105 -2.77 -8.62 12.28
C PRO A 105 -2.50 -8.59 10.77
N CYS A 106 -1.23 -8.68 10.38
CA CYS A 106 -0.86 -8.69 8.97
C CYS A 106 -1.33 -9.98 8.27
N PRO A 107 -1.86 -9.88 7.02
CA PRO A 107 -2.13 -11.04 6.20
C PRO A 107 -0.87 -11.90 6.00
N LYS A 108 -1.06 -13.21 5.79
CA LYS A 108 0.05 -14.10 5.47
C LYS A 108 0.63 -13.73 4.11
N SER A 109 1.95 -13.90 3.93
CA SER A 109 2.65 -13.52 2.70
C SER A 109 2.04 -14.13 1.43
N TRP A 110 1.54 -15.36 1.51
CA TRP A 110 0.88 -16.03 0.39
C TRP A 110 -0.46 -15.39 0.01
N GLN A 111 -1.19 -14.78 0.96
CA GLN A 111 -2.42 -14.02 0.65
C GLN A 111 -2.10 -12.73 -0.10
N VAL A 112 -0.90 -12.17 0.10
CA VAL A 112 -0.45 -10.95 -0.58
C VAL A 112 0.13 -11.24 -1.97
N MET A 113 0.81 -12.37 -2.12
CA MET A 113 1.54 -12.72 -3.33
C MET A 113 0.77 -13.61 -4.32
N TRP A 114 -0.23 -14.36 -3.84
CA TRP A 114 -0.84 -15.48 -4.57
C TRP A 114 -2.36 -15.59 -4.39
N ASN A 115 -3.05 -14.45 -4.26
CA ASN A 115 -4.53 -14.41 -4.22
C ASN A 115 -5.15 -14.55 -5.62
#